data_AF-A0A7V9HG05-F1
#
_entry.id   AF-A0A7V9HG05-F1
#
_cell.length_a   1.000
_cell.length_b   1.000
_cell.length_c   1.000
_cell.angle_alpha   90.00
_cell.angle_beta   90.00
_cell.angle_gamma   90.00
#
_symmetry.space_group_name_H-M   'P 1'
#
loop_
_entity.id
_entity.type
_entity.pdbx_description
1 polymer ?
#
loop_
_entity_poly.entity_id
_entity_poly.type
_entity_poly.pdbx_seq_one_letter_code
_entity_poly.pdbx_strand_id
1 'polypeptide(L)'
;MKSKSFTPGHVTVLVGERVEWVNDDSTVHDVAASGPALDSGRLRPGDRFSHTFTRQGPVPYRCTLHPFMRGTVDVFALALRAPLAPIRIGRTAGLSGRAPAGSGPITIEALSPDKTWRAVRAVTPGDGQTYRVDVTPERSTAYRARAGELSSAPARVIVSSRLSLTAVRHAGSAIAVTVGTQPAQPGARILIERYVRERFDWRPARRARLDARSRARLTLRSPRRERLRAVLPRGVRGYGAATSPVAVVRAARPGVVSAAP
;
A
#
# COMPACT_ATOMS: atom_id res chain seq x y z
N MET A 1 28.72 -11.56 -9.52
CA MET A 1 29.30 -10.54 -10.40
C MET A 1 29.25 -11.08 -11.81
N LYS A 2 28.71 -10.34 -12.75
CA LYS A 2 28.55 -10.74 -14.15
C LYS A 2 28.45 -9.48 -14.99
N SER A 3 28.98 -9.49 -16.21
CA SER A 3 28.94 -8.35 -17.14
C SER A 3 29.49 -7.05 -16.52
N LYS A 4 30.58 -7.14 -15.75
CA LYS A 4 31.23 -6.03 -15.04
C LYS A 4 30.28 -5.29 -14.11
N SER A 5 29.35 -6.00 -13.45
CA SER A 5 28.45 -5.45 -12.44
C SER A 5 28.20 -6.40 -11.26
N PHE A 6 27.75 -5.84 -10.14
CA PHE A 6 27.08 -6.60 -9.09
C PHE A 6 25.63 -6.82 -9.50
N THR A 7 25.21 -8.09 -9.57
CA THR A 7 23.88 -8.48 -10.04
C THR A 7 23.29 -9.51 -9.07
N PRO A 8 22.20 -9.18 -8.36
CA PRO A 8 21.59 -7.85 -8.27
C PRO A 8 22.54 -6.83 -7.61
N GLY A 9 22.40 -5.55 -7.97
CA GLY A 9 23.17 -4.46 -7.33
C GLY A 9 22.66 -4.09 -5.94
N HIS A 10 21.48 -4.58 -5.56
CA HIS A 10 20.87 -4.37 -4.25
C HIS A 10 20.40 -5.70 -3.68
N VAL A 11 20.78 -5.97 -2.43
CA VAL A 11 20.38 -7.17 -1.69
C VAL A 11 19.82 -6.75 -0.35
N THR A 12 18.77 -7.41 0.11
CA THR A 12 18.18 -7.20 1.42
C THR A 12 18.33 -8.46 2.27
N VAL A 13 18.85 -8.31 3.48
CA VAL A 13 19.05 -9.40 4.45
C VAL A 13 18.61 -8.99 5.84
N LEU A 14 18.48 -9.97 6.73
CA LEU A 14 18.35 -9.75 8.16
C LEU A 14 19.71 -9.78 8.86
N VAL A 15 19.77 -9.19 10.05
CA VAL A 15 20.91 -9.37 10.95
C VAL A 15 21.12 -10.88 11.22
N GLY A 16 22.37 -11.33 11.10
CA GLY A 16 22.78 -12.73 11.22
C GLY A 16 22.77 -13.52 9.90
N GLU A 17 22.24 -12.97 8.81
CA GLU A 17 22.25 -13.64 7.51
C GLU A 17 23.58 -13.46 6.76
N ARG A 18 23.90 -14.47 5.93
CA ARG A 18 25.10 -14.52 5.09
C ARG A 18 24.76 -14.19 3.64
N VAL A 19 25.54 -13.29 3.04
CA VAL A 19 25.53 -13.05 1.58
C VAL A 19 26.76 -13.71 0.98
N GLU A 20 26.58 -14.37 -0.16
CA GLU A 20 27.66 -14.91 -0.97
C GLU A 20 27.76 -14.14 -2.29
N TRP A 21 28.97 -13.70 -2.62
CA TRP A 21 29.32 -13.16 -3.93
C TRP A 21 30.08 -14.23 -4.70
N VAL A 22 29.64 -14.47 -5.93
CA VAL A 22 30.33 -15.36 -6.87
C VAL A 22 30.83 -14.51 -8.04
N ASN A 23 32.08 -14.70 -8.45
CA ASN A 23 32.59 -14.07 -9.66
C ASN A 23 32.23 -14.92 -10.90
N ASP A 24 31.05 -14.68 -11.49
CA ASP A 24 30.58 -15.27 -12.76
C ASP A 24 30.93 -14.36 -13.96
N ASP A 25 32.05 -13.64 -13.86
CA ASP A 25 32.60 -12.81 -14.92
C ASP A 25 33.95 -13.37 -15.38
N SER A 26 34.41 -12.94 -16.55
CA SER A 26 35.73 -13.25 -17.09
C SER A 26 36.85 -12.38 -16.51
N THR A 27 36.48 -11.33 -15.78
CA THR A 27 37.42 -10.35 -15.19
C THR A 27 37.56 -10.55 -13.69
N VAL A 28 38.75 -10.27 -13.14
CA VAL A 28 38.98 -10.25 -11.68
C VAL A 28 38.18 -9.10 -11.05
N HIS A 29 37.50 -9.37 -9.94
CA HIS A 29 36.74 -8.37 -9.18
C HIS A 29 37.06 -8.48 -7.68
N ASP A 30 36.55 -7.54 -6.91
CA ASP A 30 36.51 -7.63 -5.44
C ASP A 30 35.24 -6.97 -4.90
N VAL A 31 35.01 -7.14 -3.60
CA VAL A 31 33.90 -6.58 -2.84
C VAL A 31 34.51 -5.84 -1.65
N ALA A 32 34.44 -4.51 -1.67
CA ALA A 32 35.00 -3.67 -0.62
C ALA A 32 34.03 -2.56 -0.17
N ALA A 33 33.83 -2.41 1.14
CA ALA A 33 33.10 -1.28 1.74
C ALA A 33 34.04 -0.33 2.49
N SER A 34 33.58 0.90 2.75
CA SER A 34 34.32 1.84 3.61
C SER A 34 34.14 1.45 5.08
N GLY A 35 35.10 0.71 5.65
CA GLY A 35 35.08 0.26 7.04
C GLY A 35 35.61 -1.17 7.20
N PRO A 36 35.94 -1.62 8.42
CA PRO A 36 36.83 -2.76 8.66
C PRO A 36 36.23 -4.17 8.41
N ALA A 37 35.00 -4.31 7.90
CA ALA A 37 34.30 -5.60 7.94
C ALA A 37 34.08 -6.29 6.58
N LEU A 38 34.07 -5.57 5.45
CA LEU A 38 33.75 -6.15 4.14
C LEU A 38 34.88 -5.87 3.15
N ASP A 39 35.80 -6.83 3.03
CA ASP A 39 36.86 -6.89 2.03
C ASP A 39 37.05 -8.35 1.61
N SER A 40 36.78 -8.66 0.35
CA SER A 40 36.94 -10.01 -0.20
C SER A 40 38.36 -10.35 -0.62
N GLY A 41 39.24 -9.35 -0.75
CA GLY A 41 40.41 -9.45 -1.62
C GLY A 41 40.01 -9.71 -3.08
N ARG A 42 40.99 -10.08 -3.91
CA ARG A 42 40.77 -10.37 -5.34
C ARG A 42 40.04 -11.70 -5.52
N LEU A 43 38.97 -11.68 -6.29
CA LEU A 43 38.20 -12.83 -6.73
C LEU A 43 38.43 -13.05 -8.22
N ARG A 44 39.10 -14.13 -8.60
CA ARG A 44 39.26 -14.59 -9.98
C ARG A 44 37.92 -15.15 -10.51
N PRO A 45 37.76 -15.33 -11.83
CA PRO A 45 36.60 -16.02 -12.39
C PRO A 45 36.35 -17.36 -11.68
N GLY A 46 35.13 -17.55 -11.18
CA GLY A 46 34.69 -18.72 -10.41
C GLY A 46 34.82 -18.60 -8.88
N ASP A 47 35.65 -17.67 -8.38
CA ASP A 47 35.86 -17.52 -6.93
C ASP A 47 34.62 -17.04 -6.20
N ARG A 48 34.56 -17.35 -4.90
CA ARG A 48 33.45 -17.01 -4.01
C ARG A 48 33.93 -16.33 -2.74
N PHE A 49 33.15 -15.38 -2.27
CA PHE A 49 33.33 -14.71 -0.99
C PHE A 49 32.01 -14.68 -0.24
N SER A 50 32.05 -14.86 1.08
CA SER A 50 30.86 -14.81 1.94
C SER A 50 31.08 -13.89 3.12
N HIS A 51 30.03 -13.16 3.50
CA HIS A 51 30.05 -12.30 4.68
C HIS A 51 28.72 -12.39 5.44
N THR A 52 28.80 -12.48 6.78
CA THR A 52 27.64 -12.49 7.68
C THR A 52 27.44 -11.11 8.29
N PHE A 53 26.27 -10.52 8.09
CA PHE A 53 25.98 -9.16 8.52
C PHE A 53 25.37 -9.12 9.92
N THR A 54 26.10 -8.59 10.91
CA THR A 54 25.65 -8.57 12.32
C THR A 54 25.11 -7.23 12.79
N ARG A 55 25.24 -6.17 11.97
CA ARG A 55 24.79 -4.81 12.30
C ARG A 55 23.75 -4.34 11.30
N GLN A 56 22.63 -3.82 11.80
CA GLN A 56 21.60 -3.22 10.95
C GLN A 56 22.12 -1.97 10.23
N GLY A 57 21.56 -1.70 9.06
CA GLY A 57 21.86 -0.52 8.25
C GLY A 57 22.30 -0.87 6.83
N PRO A 58 22.36 0.14 5.95
CA PRO A 58 22.88 -0.04 4.61
C PRO A 58 24.40 -0.23 4.65
N VAL A 59 24.88 -1.21 3.87
CA VAL A 59 26.31 -1.44 3.63
C VAL A 59 26.58 -1.23 2.14
N PRO A 60 26.90 0.02 1.72
CA PRO A 60 27.34 0.29 0.37
C PRO A 60 28.75 -0.26 0.16
N TYR A 61 28.97 -0.91 -0.98
CA TYR A 61 30.24 -1.50 -1.37
C TYR A 61 30.54 -1.25 -2.85
N ARG A 62 31.80 -1.43 -3.23
CA ARG A 62 32.28 -1.27 -4.60
C ARG A 62 33.31 -2.32 -4.97
N CYS A 63 33.59 -2.43 -6.27
CA CYS A 63 34.82 -3.04 -6.75
C CYS A 63 35.92 -1.97 -6.77
N THR A 64 37.09 -2.24 -6.20
CA THR A 64 38.24 -1.32 -6.16
C THR A 64 38.96 -1.26 -7.51
N LEU A 65 38.88 -2.32 -8.32
CA LEU A 65 39.41 -2.37 -9.69
C LEU A 65 38.55 -1.59 -10.68
N HIS A 66 37.24 -1.56 -10.44
CA HIS A 66 36.24 -1.02 -11.34
C HIS A 66 35.32 -0.06 -10.57
N PRO A 67 35.72 1.22 -10.38
CA PRO A 67 35.02 2.14 -9.47
C PRO A 67 33.55 2.45 -9.82
N PHE A 68 33.12 2.12 -11.03
CA PHE A 68 31.73 2.20 -11.48
C PHE A 68 30.85 1.06 -10.94
N MET A 69 31.44 -0.07 -10.54
CA MET A 69 30.72 -1.18 -9.93
C MET A 69 30.39 -0.85 -8.49
N ARG A 70 29.10 -0.69 -8.20
CA ARG A 70 28.57 -0.37 -6.88
C ARG A 70 27.43 -1.31 -6.54
N GLY A 71 27.35 -1.68 -5.27
CA GLY A 71 26.22 -2.41 -4.74
C GLY A 71 25.92 -1.98 -3.32
N THR A 72 24.76 -2.40 -2.82
CA THR A 72 24.35 -2.16 -1.43
C THR A 72 23.72 -3.41 -0.86
N VAL A 73 24.10 -3.76 0.37
CA VAL A 73 23.34 -4.72 1.20
C VAL A 73 22.58 -3.92 2.25
N ASP A 74 21.25 -3.96 2.22
CA ASP A 74 20.42 -3.41 3.28
C ASP A 74 20.18 -4.48 4.35
N VAL A 75 20.69 -4.24 5.55
CA VAL A 75 20.56 -5.15 6.69
C VAL A 75 19.46 -4.64 7.63
N PHE A 76 18.39 -5.42 7.79
CA PHE A 76 17.30 -5.10 8.70
C PHE A 76 17.38 -5.94 9.98
N ALA A 77 17.06 -5.36 11.12
CA ALA A 77 16.91 -6.12 12.37
C ALA A 77 15.68 -7.06 12.33
N LEU A 78 14.60 -6.59 11.71
CA LEU A 78 13.32 -7.28 11.58
C LEU A 78 12.57 -6.66 10.40
N ALA A 79 11.83 -7.45 9.63
CA ALA A 79 11.12 -6.95 8.45
C ALA A 79 9.62 -7.14 8.60
N LEU A 80 8.85 -6.08 8.35
CA LEU A 80 7.39 -6.13 8.25
C LEU A 80 6.95 -5.44 6.96
N ARG A 81 6.03 -6.06 6.24
CA ARG A 81 5.43 -5.55 5.01
C ARG A 81 3.91 -5.58 5.14
N ALA A 82 3.29 -4.47 4.73
CA ALA A 82 1.85 -4.33 4.62
C ALA A 82 1.43 -4.40 3.14
N PRO A 83 0.15 -4.69 2.85
CA PRO A 83 -0.38 -4.59 1.49
C PRO A 83 -0.21 -3.18 0.92
N LEU A 84 0.25 -3.09 -0.34
CA LEU A 84 0.37 -1.81 -1.04
C LEU A 84 -1.01 -1.25 -1.42
N ALA A 85 -1.96 -2.13 -1.74
CA ALA A 85 -3.32 -1.74 -2.07
C ALA A 85 -4.13 -1.44 -0.80
N PRO A 86 -4.97 -0.38 -0.81
CA PRO A 86 -5.89 -0.13 0.29
C PRO A 86 -6.86 -1.29 0.52
N ILE A 87 -7.12 -1.61 1.78
CA ILE A 87 -8.18 -2.55 2.16
C ILE A 87 -9.47 -1.79 2.44
N ARG A 88 -10.64 -2.43 2.29
CA ARG A 88 -11.90 -1.83 2.74
C ARG A 88 -12.02 -1.93 4.25
N ILE A 89 -12.65 -0.94 4.88
CA ILE A 89 -12.98 -1.00 6.31
C ILE A 89 -13.72 -2.30 6.67
N GLY A 90 -13.34 -2.90 7.81
CA GLY A 90 -13.89 -4.17 8.30
C GLY A 90 -13.32 -5.42 7.60
N ARG A 91 -12.33 -5.26 6.72
CA ARG A 91 -11.57 -6.37 6.14
C ARG A 91 -10.23 -6.54 6.86
N THR A 92 -9.70 -7.76 6.80
CA THR A 92 -8.35 -8.06 7.25
C THR A 92 -7.32 -7.54 6.25
N ALA A 93 -6.18 -7.06 6.76
CA ALA A 93 -4.94 -6.89 6.04
C ALA A 93 -3.97 -7.98 6.49
N GLY A 94 -3.48 -8.76 5.53
CA GLY A 94 -2.37 -9.68 5.76
C GLY A 94 -1.06 -8.92 5.78
N LEU A 95 -0.42 -8.88 6.94
CA LEU A 95 0.96 -8.45 7.08
C LEU A 95 1.86 -9.66 6.94
N SER A 96 3.03 -9.45 6.36
CA SER A 96 4.05 -10.50 6.22
C SER A 96 5.39 -9.94 6.65
N GLY A 97 6.25 -10.80 7.17
CA GLY A 97 7.55 -10.37 7.66
C GLY A 97 8.57 -11.48 7.72
N ARG A 98 9.80 -11.08 8.04
CA ARG A 98 10.93 -11.97 8.29
C ARG A 98 11.57 -11.57 9.61
N ALA A 99 12.00 -12.55 10.41
CA ALA A 99 12.70 -12.37 11.67
C ALA A 99 13.96 -13.25 11.71
N PRO A 100 15.04 -12.82 12.39
CA PRO A 100 16.25 -13.64 12.51
C PRO A 100 15.94 -15.02 13.12
N ALA A 101 16.69 -16.05 12.71
CA ALA A 101 16.58 -17.38 13.29
C ALA A 101 16.71 -17.35 14.82
N GLY A 102 15.88 -18.15 15.51
CA GLY A 102 15.84 -18.17 16.98
C GLY A 102 15.14 -16.96 17.62
N SER A 103 14.55 -16.06 16.84
CA SER A 103 13.67 -15.02 17.39
C SER A 103 12.52 -15.66 18.17
N GLY A 104 12.27 -15.16 19.38
CA GLY A 104 11.08 -15.50 20.15
C GLY A 104 9.79 -14.96 19.51
N PRO A 105 8.69 -14.87 20.28
CA PRO A 105 7.43 -14.34 19.76
C PRO A 105 7.60 -12.94 19.16
N ILE A 106 7.03 -12.75 17.97
CA ILE A 106 6.97 -11.45 17.30
C ILE A 106 5.69 -10.76 17.72
N THR A 107 5.82 -9.60 18.37
CA THR A 107 4.70 -8.74 18.70
C THR A 107 4.48 -7.75 17.57
N ILE A 108 3.24 -7.67 17.12
CA ILE A 108 2.77 -6.73 16.11
C ILE A 108 2.10 -5.60 16.84
N GLU A 109 2.60 -4.39 16.65
CA GLU A 109 2.10 -3.19 17.29
C GLU A 109 1.48 -2.26 16.26
N ALA A 110 0.37 -1.61 16.62
CA ALA A 110 -0.28 -0.59 15.82
C ALA A 110 -0.02 0.79 16.41
N LEU A 111 0.17 1.79 15.55
CA LEU A 111 0.30 3.18 15.95
C LEU A 111 -1.09 3.73 16.34
N SER A 112 -1.18 4.27 17.54
CA SER A 112 -2.39 4.87 18.11
C SER A 112 -2.48 6.37 17.76
N PRO A 113 -3.67 7.00 17.87
CA PRO A 113 -3.84 8.42 17.50
C PRO A 113 -3.01 9.37 18.38
N ASP A 114 -2.74 8.96 19.62
CA ASP A 114 -1.83 9.60 20.58
C ASP A 114 -0.35 9.40 20.23
N LYS A 115 -0.04 8.80 19.07
CA LYS A 115 1.30 8.47 18.57
C LYS A 115 2.05 7.44 19.43
N THR A 116 1.35 6.67 20.25
CA THR A 116 1.93 5.54 20.99
C THR A 116 1.76 4.22 20.24
N TRP A 117 2.73 3.31 20.38
CA TRP A 117 2.63 1.96 19.82
C TRP A 117 1.94 1.04 20.82
N ARG A 118 0.97 0.25 20.34
CA ARG A 118 0.22 -0.71 21.18
C ARG A 118 0.22 -2.08 20.54
N ALA A 119 0.53 -3.10 21.32
CA ALA A 119 0.44 -4.49 20.88
C ALA A 119 -0.99 -4.83 20.44
N VAL A 120 -1.13 -5.48 19.29
CA VAL A 120 -2.42 -5.92 18.75
C VAL A 120 -2.47 -7.41 18.47
N ARG A 121 -1.31 -8.04 18.23
CA ARG A 121 -1.21 -9.47 17.93
C ARG A 121 0.20 -9.96 18.22
N ALA A 122 0.33 -11.22 18.59
CA ALA A 122 1.61 -11.92 18.65
C ALA A 122 1.60 -13.08 17.65
N VAL A 123 2.76 -13.39 17.08
CA VAL A 123 2.97 -14.52 16.17
C VAL A 123 4.36 -15.09 16.38
N THR A 124 4.48 -16.41 16.47
CA THR A 124 5.78 -17.08 16.46
C THR A 124 6.21 -17.28 15.01
N PRO A 125 7.45 -16.92 14.60
CA PRO A 125 7.93 -17.21 13.26
C PRO A 125 7.90 -18.71 13.00
N GLY A 126 7.50 -19.11 11.79
CA GLY A 126 7.71 -20.50 11.39
C GLY A 126 9.19 -20.78 11.14
N ASP A 127 9.54 -22.07 10.97
CA ASP A 127 10.93 -22.54 10.82
C ASP A 127 11.72 -21.85 9.69
N GLY A 128 11.03 -21.30 8.69
CA GLY A 128 11.61 -20.56 7.57
C GLY A 128 11.91 -19.09 7.84
N GLN A 129 12.05 -18.63 9.09
CA GLN A 129 12.32 -17.22 9.45
C GLN A 129 11.29 -16.22 8.93
N THR A 130 10.12 -16.69 8.50
CA THR A 130 9.04 -15.87 7.96
C THR A 130 7.80 -15.99 8.84
N TYR A 131 7.01 -14.93 8.88
CA TYR A 131 5.75 -14.91 9.59
C TYR A 131 4.69 -14.16 8.79
N ARG A 132 3.43 -14.52 9.03
CA ARG A 132 2.26 -13.82 8.51
C ARG A 132 1.27 -13.60 9.64
N VAL A 133 0.59 -12.48 9.59
CA VAL A 133 -0.43 -12.12 10.56
C VAL A 133 -1.53 -11.32 9.87
N ASP A 134 -2.78 -11.60 10.24
CA ASP A 134 -3.91 -10.78 9.81
C ASP A 134 -4.27 -9.77 10.89
N VAL A 135 -4.52 -8.53 10.47
CA VAL A 135 -5.00 -7.44 11.33
C VAL A 135 -6.26 -6.82 10.73
N THR A 136 -7.20 -6.35 11.55
CA THR A 136 -8.44 -5.70 11.08
C THR A 136 -8.46 -4.23 11.52
N PRO A 137 -7.75 -3.32 10.82
CA PRO A 137 -7.72 -1.92 11.20
C PRO A 137 -9.06 -1.23 10.94
N GLU A 138 -9.53 -0.46 11.91
CA GLU A 138 -10.70 0.42 11.78
C GLU A 138 -10.37 1.75 11.06
N ARG A 139 -9.08 2.09 11.03
CA ARG A 139 -8.55 3.30 10.39
C ARG A 139 -7.21 3.01 9.74
N SER A 140 -6.82 3.86 8.79
CA SER A 140 -5.46 3.78 8.25
C SER A 140 -4.45 4.02 9.36
N THR A 141 -3.51 3.10 9.53
CA THR A 141 -2.50 3.17 10.58
C THR A 141 -1.19 2.50 10.16
N ALA A 142 -0.12 2.80 10.88
CA ALA A 142 1.15 2.11 10.74
C ALA A 142 1.22 0.94 11.73
N TYR A 143 1.85 -0.13 11.29
CA TYR A 143 2.19 -1.29 12.09
C TYR A 143 3.71 -1.44 12.15
N ARG A 144 4.23 -1.96 13.25
CA ARG A 144 5.61 -2.43 13.33
C ARG A 144 5.65 -3.78 14.01
N ALA A 145 6.70 -4.53 13.74
CA ALA A 145 7.00 -5.76 14.44
C ALA A 145 8.08 -5.49 15.50
N ARG A 146 8.01 -6.26 16.59
CA ARG A 146 8.95 -6.26 17.73
C ARG A 146 9.34 -7.71 18.06
N ALA A 147 10.62 -7.94 18.31
CA ALA A 147 11.13 -9.24 18.76
C ALA A 147 12.27 -8.99 19.76
N GLY A 148 12.00 -9.10 21.06
CA GLY A 148 12.89 -8.55 22.09
C GLY A 148 13.16 -7.06 21.82
N GLU A 149 14.42 -6.68 21.69
CA GLU A 149 14.82 -5.30 21.36
C GLU A 149 14.77 -4.97 19.86
N LEU A 150 14.63 -5.96 18.99
CA LEU A 150 14.58 -5.74 17.54
C LEU A 150 13.25 -5.07 17.16
N SER A 151 13.31 -4.17 16.18
CA SER A 151 12.12 -3.52 15.64
C SER A 151 12.20 -3.36 14.13
N SER A 152 11.06 -3.57 13.46
CA SER A 152 10.96 -3.31 12.03
C SER A 152 10.73 -1.82 11.75
N ALA A 153 11.03 -1.41 10.51
CA ALA A 153 10.48 -0.17 9.99
C ALA A 153 8.93 -0.20 10.02
N PRO A 154 8.26 0.96 10.22
CA PRO A 154 6.81 1.04 10.16
C PRO A 154 6.24 0.69 8.78
N ALA A 155 5.29 -0.25 8.73
CA ALA A 155 4.54 -0.62 7.54
C ALA A 155 3.12 -0.06 7.61
N ARG A 156 2.71 0.73 6.61
CA ARG A 156 1.41 1.42 6.64
C ARG A 156 0.32 0.59 5.97
N VAL A 157 -0.78 0.35 6.69
CA VAL A 157 -2.02 -0.19 6.10
C VAL A 157 -2.96 0.97 5.81
N ILE A 158 -3.37 1.07 4.54
CA ILE A 158 -4.35 2.07 4.11
C ILE A 158 -5.73 1.42 4.14
N VAL A 159 -6.65 2.03 4.88
CA VAL A 159 -8.05 1.66 4.94
C VAL A 159 -8.85 2.64 4.10
N SER A 160 -9.57 2.12 3.11
CA SER A 160 -10.55 2.87 2.32
C SER A 160 -11.90 2.90 3.03
N SER A 161 -12.53 4.07 2.98
CA SER A 161 -13.90 4.24 3.45
C SER A 161 -14.88 3.48 2.56
N ARG A 162 -16.02 3.07 3.11
CA ARG A 162 -17.19 2.67 2.34
C ARG A 162 -17.92 3.93 1.89
N LEU A 163 -18.10 4.09 0.58
CA LEU A 163 -18.85 5.20 -0.02
C LEU A 163 -20.17 4.65 -0.55
N SER A 164 -21.29 5.26 -0.15
CA SER A 164 -22.62 4.93 -0.67
C SER A 164 -23.13 6.04 -1.57
N LEU A 165 -23.89 5.67 -2.60
CA LEU A 165 -24.63 6.60 -3.42
C LEU A 165 -26.03 6.05 -3.65
N THR A 166 -27.02 6.90 -3.42
CA THR A 166 -28.42 6.68 -3.81
C THR A 166 -28.80 7.78 -4.80
N ALA A 167 -29.40 7.40 -5.93
CA ALA A 167 -29.86 8.35 -6.94
C ALA A 167 -31.31 8.00 -7.33
N VAL A 168 -32.22 8.95 -7.13
CA VAL A 168 -33.65 8.76 -7.37
C VAL A 168 -34.18 9.88 -8.25
N ARG A 169 -34.94 9.52 -9.29
CA ARG A 169 -35.67 10.48 -10.12
C ARG A 169 -36.93 10.91 -9.38
N HIS A 170 -37.13 12.22 -9.24
CA HIS A 170 -38.34 12.77 -8.61
C HIS A 170 -39.35 13.21 -9.68
N ALA A 171 -39.07 14.32 -10.37
CA ALA A 171 -39.94 14.88 -11.41
C ALA A 171 -39.13 15.26 -12.65
N GLY A 172 -39.65 14.91 -13.83
CA GLY A 172 -39.02 15.17 -15.12
C GLY A 172 -37.56 14.69 -15.18
N SER A 173 -36.64 15.60 -15.50
CA SER A 173 -35.21 15.31 -15.63
C SER A 173 -34.44 15.37 -14.30
N ALA A 174 -35.06 15.76 -13.18
CA ALA A 174 -34.36 15.95 -11.91
C ALA A 174 -34.10 14.62 -11.18
N ILE A 175 -32.84 14.42 -10.79
CA ILE A 175 -32.34 13.25 -10.06
C ILE A 175 -31.73 13.75 -8.76
N ALA A 176 -32.34 13.41 -7.62
CA ALA A 176 -31.73 13.65 -6.32
C ALA A 176 -30.67 12.58 -6.06
N VAL A 177 -29.47 13.04 -5.71
CA VAL A 177 -28.32 12.20 -5.39
C VAL A 177 -27.94 12.43 -3.94
N THR A 178 -27.93 11.37 -3.16
CA THR A 178 -27.43 11.35 -1.79
C THR A 178 -26.20 10.48 -1.71
N VAL A 179 -25.14 11.01 -1.13
CA VAL A 179 -23.87 10.30 -0.88
C VAL A 179 -23.59 10.29 0.61
N GLY A 180 -23.04 9.18 1.11
CA GLY A 180 -22.55 9.06 2.48
C GLY A 180 -21.27 8.24 2.56
N THR A 181 -20.49 8.44 3.63
CA THR A 181 -19.30 7.63 3.90
C THR A 181 -19.34 6.96 5.26
N GLN A 182 -18.74 5.77 5.34
CA GLN A 182 -18.40 5.11 6.59
C GLN A 182 -16.93 4.66 6.56
N PRO A 183 -16.07 5.07 7.50
CA PRO A 183 -16.38 5.96 8.61
C PRO A 183 -16.61 7.41 8.12
N ALA A 184 -16.96 8.29 9.05
CA ALA A 184 -17.21 9.70 8.76
C ALA A 184 -15.97 10.39 8.14
N GLN A 185 -16.15 11.03 7.00
CA GLN A 185 -15.14 11.79 6.25
C GLN A 185 -15.60 13.26 6.08
N PRO A 186 -15.86 14.01 7.16
CA PRO A 186 -16.42 15.36 7.06
C PRO A 186 -15.49 16.30 6.29
N GLY A 187 -16.06 17.14 5.44
CA GLY A 187 -15.32 18.10 4.61
C GLY A 187 -14.60 17.50 3.40
N ALA A 188 -14.59 16.16 3.25
CA ALA A 188 -13.92 15.50 2.14
C ALA A 188 -14.58 15.84 0.80
N ARG A 189 -13.77 15.97 -0.26
CA ARG A 189 -14.25 16.26 -1.62
C ARG A 189 -14.65 14.96 -2.31
N ILE A 190 -15.83 14.97 -2.92
CA ILE A 190 -16.35 13.87 -3.73
C ILE A 190 -16.65 14.33 -5.15
N LEU A 191 -16.68 13.36 -6.06
CA LEU A 191 -17.12 13.49 -7.44
C LEU A 191 -18.31 12.57 -7.65
N ILE A 192 -19.32 13.05 -8.35
CA ILE A 192 -20.31 12.19 -8.99
C ILE A 192 -19.86 12.03 -10.42
N GLU A 193 -19.68 10.79 -10.84
CA GLU A 193 -19.35 10.43 -12.21
C GLU A 193 -20.56 9.77 -12.87
N ARG A 194 -20.70 10.02 -14.17
CA ARG A 194 -21.66 9.33 -15.03
C ARG A 194 -20.94 8.47 -16.04
N TYR A 195 -21.50 7.31 -16.33
CA TYR A 195 -20.97 6.45 -17.38
C TYR A 195 -21.41 6.98 -18.75
N VAL A 196 -20.45 7.23 -19.63
CA VAL A 196 -20.66 7.65 -21.02
C VAL A 196 -20.41 6.45 -21.91
N ARG A 197 -21.50 5.88 -22.45
CA ARG A 197 -21.48 4.60 -23.17
C ARG A 197 -20.63 4.67 -24.43
N GLU A 198 -20.71 5.78 -25.15
CA GLU A 198 -20.02 6.03 -26.43
C GLU A 198 -18.51 6.07 -26.27
N ARG A 199 -18.02 6.34 -25.05
CA ARG A 199 -16.59 6.40 -24.71
C ARG A 199 -16.14 5.26 -23.81
N PHE A 200 -17.06 4.37 -23.41
CA PHE A 200 -16.83 3.30 -22.45
C PHE A 200 -16.18 3.77 -21.13
N ASP A 201 -16.47 5.01 -20.71
CA ASP A 201 -15.69 5.70 -19.68
C ASP A 201 -16.58 6.47 -18.69
N TRP A 202 -16.06 6.69 -17.49
CA TRP A 202 -16.70 7.47 -16.43
C TRP A 202 -16.25 8.92 -16.51
N ARG A 203 -17.21 9.84 -16.64
CA ARG A 203 -16.94 11.27 -16.75
C ARG A 203 -17.47 12.03 -15.53
N PRO A 204 -16.71 13.02 -15.00
CA PRO A 204 -17.20 13.87 -13.93
C PRO A 204 -18.51 14.57 -14.33
N ALA A 205 -19.56 14.39 -13.54
CA ALA A 205 -20.85 15.05 -13.71
C ALA A 205 -21.02 16.21 -12.72
N ARG A 206 -20.56 16.02 -11.47
CA ARG A 206 -20.66 17.04 -10.42
C ARG A 206 -19.59 16.84 -9.36
N ARG A 207 -19.16 17.94 -8.72
CA ARG A 207 -18.29 17.91 -7.54
C ARG A 207 -19.08 18.38 -6.32
N ALA A 208 -18.77 17.81 -5.15
CA ALA A 208 -19.35 18.23 -3.89
C ALA A 208 -18.37 18.03 -2.74
N ARG A 209 -18.71 18.55 -1.56
CA ARG A 209 -18.04 18.25 -0.29
C ARG A 209 -19.02 17.58 0.64
N LEU A 210 -18.53 16.66 1.47
CA LEU A 210 -19.30 16.05 2.53
C LEU A 210 -19.47 17.05 3.69
N ASP A 211 -20.68 17.11 4.24
CA ASP A 211 -21.02 17.93 5.40
C ASP A 211 -20.44 17.36 6.71
N ALA A 212 -20.75 17.99 7.85
CA ALA A 212 -20.29 17.55 9.16
C ALA A 212 -20.77 16.13 9.53
N ARG A 213 -21.89 15.67 8.94
CA ARG A 213 -22.43 14.31 9.08
C ARG A 213 -21.89 13.35 8.01
N SER A 214 -20.88 13.79 7.25
CA SER A 214 -20.27 13.04 6.15
C SER A 214 -21.25 12.64 5.04
N ARG A 215 -22.21 13.53 4.75
CA ARG A 215 -23.18 13.36 3.68
C ARG A 215 -23.08 14.47 2.66
N ALA A 216 -23.46 14.19 1.43
CA ALA A 216 -23.72 15.21 0.42
C ALA A 216 -25.06 14.94 -0.24
N ARG A 217 -25.86 15.98 -0.40
CA ARG A 217 -27.11 15.97 -1.16
C ARG A 217 -27.00 16.97 -2.29
N LEU A 218 -27.29 16.53 -3.50
CA LEU A 218 -27.24 17.36 -4.69
C LEU A 218 -28.25 16.87 -5.72
N THR A 219 -28.56 17.73 -6.69
CA THR A 219 -29.46 17.39 -7.79
C THR A 219 -28.68 17.40 -9.09
N LEU A 220 -28.86 16.35 -9.89
CA LEU A 220 -28.45 16.29 -11.29
C LEU A 220 -29.67 16.42 -12.19
N ARG A 221 -29.48 16.93 -13.42
CA ARG A 221 -30.53 16.96 -14.44
C ARG A 221 -30.13 16.07 -15.60
N SER A 222 -30.99 15.11 -15.93
CA SER A 222 -30.91 14.29 -17.14
C SER A 222 -32.24 13.60 -17.43
N PRO A 223 -32.81 13.74 -18.65
CA PRO A 223 -34.00 13.00 -19.05
C PRO A 223 -33.69 11.53 -19.37
N ARG A 224 -32.42 11.20 -19.63
CA ARG A 224 -31.99 9.88 -20.08
C ARG A 224 -31.85 8.90 -18.92
N ARG A 225 -31.69 7.62 -19.27
CA ARG A 225 -31.23 6.61 -18.33
C ARG A 225 -29.79 6.93 -17.95
N GLU A 226 -29.50 6.94 -16.65
CA GLU A 226 -28.18 7.27 -16.12
C GLU A 226 -27.59 6.09 -15.35
N ARG A 227 -26.27 5.95 -15.43
CA ARG A 227 -25.47 5.11 -14.52
C ARG A 227 -24.52 6.05 -13.79
N LEU A 228 -24.70 6.19 -12.48
CA LEU A 228 -23.98 7.15 -11.64
C LEU A 228 -23.17 6.42 -10.58
N ARG A 229 -21.99 6.95 -10.24
CA ARG A 229 -21.23 6.52 -9.06
C ARG A 229 -20.64 7.73 -8.36
N ALA A 230 -20.42 7.62 -7.05
CA ALA A 230 -19.63 8.56 -6.30
C ALA A 230 -18.17 8.07 -6.25
N VAL A 231 -17.24 9.02 -6.29
CA VAL A 231 -15.82 8.81 -6.07
C VAL A 231 -15.36 9.76 -4.98
N LEU A 232 -14.64 9.23 -4.00
CA LEU A 232 -13.86 9.94 -2.99
C LEU A 232 -12.38 9.76 -3.40
N PRO A 233 -11.78 10.72 -4.13
CA PRO A 233 -10.44 10.53 -4.68
C PRO A 233 -9.35 10.45 -3.61
N ARG A 234 -9.57 11.13 -2.49
CA ARG A 234 -8.68 11.11 -1.31
C ARG A 234 -9.54 11.20 -0.05
N GLY A 235 -9.38 10.24 0.85
CA GLY A 235 -10.00 10.31 2.18
C GLY A 235 -9.31 11.37 3.04
N VAL A 236 -10.00 11.84 4.07
CA VAL A 236 -9.42 12.68 5.12
C VAL A 236 -8.89 11.79 6.25
N ARG A 237 -8.08 12.36 7.16
CA ARG A 237 -7.51 11.64 8.32
C ARG A 237 -6.76 10.36 7.93
N GLY A 238 -6.12 10.38 6.77
CA GLY A 238 -5.27 9.30 6.28
C GLY A 238 -5.99 8.13 5.62
N TYR A 239 -7.33 8.14 5.48
CA TYR A 239 -8.10 7.11 4.76
C TYR A 239 -7.82 7.13 3.25
N GLY A 240 -7.88 5.95 2.63
CA GLY A 240 -7.71 5.75 1.20
C GLY A 240 -8.88 6.25 0.35
N ALA A 241 -8.67 6.26 -0.96
CA ALA A 241 -9.72 6.56 -1.94
C ALA A 241 -10.86 5.53 -1.88
N ALA A 242 -12.06 5.93 -2.28
CA ALA A 242 -13.22 5.05 -2.31
C ALA A 242 -14.14 5.34 -3.50
N THR A 243 -14.81 4.31 -4.00
CA THR A 243 -15.80 4.42 -5.07
C THR A 243 -17.07 3.71 -4.63
N SER A 244 -18.23 4.31 -4.83
CA SER A 244 -19.50 3.69 -4.51
C SER A 244 -19.85 2.60 -5.53
N PRO A 245 -20.77 1.67 -5.19
CA PRO A 245 -21.51 0.93 -6.20
C PRO A 245 -22.19 1.88 -7.21
N VAL A 246 -22.50 1.35 -8.38
CA VAL A 246 -23.20 2.09 -9.44
C VAL A 246 -24.69 2.13 -9.14
N ALA A 247 -25.27 3.33 -9.09
CA ALA A 247 -26.71 3.52 -9.11
C ALA A 247 -27.20 3.66 -10.55
N VAL A 248 -28.29 2.97 -10.87
CA VAL A 248 -28.94 3.05 -12.18
C VAL A 248 -30.24 3.83 -12.02
N VAL A 249 -30.35 4.95 -12.74
CA VAL A 249 -31.56 5.77 -12.77
C VAL A 249 -32.26 5.54 -14.11
N ARG A 250 -33.54 5.16 -14.09
CA ARG A 250 -34.34 4.96 -15.31
C ARG A 250 -34.54 6.30 -16.05
N ALA A 251 -34.81 6.24 -17.35
CA ALA A 251 -35.17 7.41 -18.13
C ALA A 251 -36.46 8.06 -17.60
N ALA A 252 -36.65 9.35 -17.86
CA ALA A 252 -37.92 10.01 -17.58
C ALA A 252 -39.03 9.37 -18.44
N ARG A 253 -40.24 9.24 -17.88
CA ARG A 253 -41.40 8.86 -18.69
C ARG A 253 -41.69 10.00 -19.68
N PRO A 254 -42.01 9.72 -20.96
CA PRO A 254 -42.57 10.73 -21.84
C PRO A 254 -43.81 11.33 -21.16
N GLY A 255 -43.97 12.64 -21.20
CA GLY A 255 -45.24 13.24 -20.80
C GLY A 255 -46.33 12.65 -21.69
N VAL A 256 -47.39 12.11 -21.10
CA VAL A 256 -48.61 11.84 -21.85
C VAL A 256 -49.10 13.19 -22.32
N VAL A 257 -48.88 13.52 -23.59
CA VAL A 257 -49.60 14.61 -24.23
C VAL A 257 -51.04 14.11 -24.30
N SER A 258 -51.87 14.60 -23.38
CA SER A 258 -53.32 14.44 -23.51
C SER A 258 -53.70 15.14 -24.80
N ALA A 259 -53.94 14.38 -25.87
CA ALA A 259 -54.69 14.89 -27.00
C ALA A 259 -56.09 15.19 -26.47
N ALA A 260 -56.39 16.47 -26.28
CA ALA A 260 -57.76 16.92 -26.10
C ALA A 260 -58.48 16.79 -27.46
N PRO A 261 -59.76 16.37 -27.46
CA PRO A 261 -60.52 16.04 -28.67
C PRO A 261 -60.75 17.24 -29.59
#